data_AF-A0A1B7XEP0-F1
#
_entry.id   AF-A0A1B7XEP0-F1
#
_cell.length_a   1.000
_cell.length_b   1.000
_cell.length_c   1.000
_cell.angle_alpha   90.00
_cell.angle_beta   90.00
_cell.angle_gamma   90.00
#
_symmetry.space_group_name_H-M   'P 1'
#
loop_
_entity.id
_entity.type
_entity.pdbx_description
1 polymer ?
#
loop_
_entity_poly.entity_id
_entity_poly.type
_entity_poly.pdbx_seq_one_letter_code
_entity_poly.pdbx_strand_id
1 'polypeptide(L)'
;MTMGRELPVIASARDVRWGQDADMDAWLHHFKTENNIEHLMNPEHVASDEQLKFMVALDEQQVFIPCSDEILMCLMEEKPSGDLMREYGRIWLHTVRLIRKHAFNMYHERKVRAFCRLRFKTHLSSRIMIPSRLLKRMNSIVLTQCSLVDPSDEDKMEENRRAFEYINKPATDRMLYATPSECMYNPDVRNLRSELDSIELLRLMYLSTLPALWSSSTPSYLDVEKAINAPCPTAHSMEVLLGSEKDERKTILFLPESSGGIVFDLFFIRALLRQGHKVILALKEGFLFDSPTFWDAMQDPVLVELCKGAKMVSNDTITKNLLLALLRSHRFLIISDGMREKLNLYKTNVTFSRAWKECDVVFAKGAENYDNLINCGHSFTRDVLGYYRKKDGTFVLEAKPRAGNVRKFSEEAINAMANRIIETMRKEKEKGRSVMFYSAVIGSIPGETDTAIKVVNTFVAHLRSRLDSTFIINPAEHFEEGMDGDDLMFMWEQVQRSGLLDVWRFQTVEDIETSFTLLDRKVPSIWSGKDSTFSTGCTKEMRIALDVQKKNPELQIIGPSSEKFFRRAEYGVGKYYDAGITSM
;
A
#
# COMPACT_ATOMS: atom_id res chain seq x y z
N MET A 1 -42.71 -10.96 5.76
CA MET A 1 -41.80 -11.79 6.56
C MET A 1 -40.47 -11.07 6.65
N THR A 2 -40.27 -10.27 7.69
CA THR A 2 -38.98 -9.67 8.04
C THR A 2 -38.27 -10.66 8.96
N MET A 3 -37.43 -11.53 8.40
CA MET A 3 -36.40 -12.17 9.21
C MET A 3 -35.47 -11.05 9.66
N GLY A 4 -35.51 -10.68 10.94
CA GLY A 4 -34.49 -9.84 11.54
C GLY A 4 -33.18 -10.59 11.42
N ARG A 5 -32.22 -10.03 10.67
CA ARG A 5 -30.87 -10.58 10.56
C ARG A 5 -30.13 -10.10 11.80
N GLU A 6 -30.08 -10.91 12.84
CA GLU A 6 -29.15 -10.68 13.93
C GLU A 6 -27.76 -11.14 13.46
N LEU A 7 -26.99 -10.20 12.89
CA LEU A 7 -25.57 -10.42 12.67
C LEU A 7 -24.89 -10.66 14.02
N PRO A 8 -23.81 -11.47 14.07
CA PRO A 8 -23.08 -11.68 15.31
C PRO A 8 -22.52 -10.35 15.85
N VAL A 9 -22.57 -10.21 17.17
CA VAL A 9 -22.05 -9.02 17.86
C VAL A 9 -20.52 -9.04 17.77
N ILE A 10 -19.97 -7.98 17.17
CA ILE A 10 -18.52 -7.72 17.11
C ILE A 10 -18.20 -6.45 17.88
N ALA A 11 -17.00 -6.36 18.46
CA ALA A 11 -16.54 -5.16 19.15
C ALA A 11 -15.71 -4.25 18.23
N SER A 12 -15.10 -4.83 17.19
CA SER A 12 -14.17 -4.13 16.31
C SER A 12 -14.10 -4.79 14.92
N ALA A 13 -13.67 -4.05 13.90
CA ALA A 13 -13.41 -4.60 12.56
C ALA A 13 -12.40 -5.75 12.59
N ARG A 14 -11.50 -5.76 13.58
CA ARG A 14 -10.53 -6.85 13.74
C ARG A 14 -11.16 -8.18 14.14
N ASP A 15 -12.41 -8.21 14.60
CA ASP A 15 -13.07 -9.45 15.05
C ASP A 15 -13.72 -10.20 13.87
N VAL A 16 -13.81 -9.56 12.70
CA VAL A 16 -14.47 -10.12 11.52
C VAL A 16 -13.61 -11.22 10.88
N ARG A 17 -14.17 -12.42 10.75
CA ARG A 17 -13.53 -13.61 10.17
C ARG A 17 -14.50 -14.32 9.22
N TRP A 18 -13.97 -14.88 8.14
CA TRP A 18 -14.70 -15.82 7.29
C TRP A 18 -14.94 -17.16 8.01
N GLY A 19 -16.02 -17.86 7.66
CA GLY A 19 -16.23 -19.27 8.02
C GLY A 19 -16.67 -19.52 9.46
N GLN A 20 -16.94 -18.46 10.23
CA GLN A 20 -17.43 -18.58 11.61
C GLN A 20 -18.96 -18.57 11.67
N ASP A 21 -19.61 -17.74 10.84
CA ASP A 21 -21.06 -17.56 10.82
C ASP A 21 -21.54 -17.32 9.39
N ALA A 22 -22.55 -18.08 8.95
CA ALA A 22 -23.01 -18.05 7.57
C ALA A 22 -23.73 -16.74 7.19
N ASP A 23 -24.42 -16.10 8.13
CA ASP A 23 -25.10 -14.84 7.89
C ASP A 23 -24.11 -13.68 7.83
N MET A 24 -23.08 -13.70 8.67
CA MET A 24 -21.94 -12.79 8.59
C MET A 24 -21.20 -12.95 7.25
N ASP A 25 -20.87 -14.18 6.84
CA ASP A 25 -20.19 -14.43 5.56
C ASP A 25 -21.03 -13.91 4.38
N ALA A 26 -22.34 -14.18 4.38
CA ALA A 26 -23.25 -13.65 3.37
C ALA A 26 -23.30 -12.11 3.37
N TRP A 27 -23.27 -11.49 4.55
CA TRP A 27 -23.20 -10.04 4.69
C TRP A 27 -21.87 -9.48 4.17
N LEU A 28 -20.75 -10.14 4.46
CA LEU A 28 -19.42 -9.73 3.99
C LEU A 28 -19.28 -9.82 2.48
N HIS A 29 -19.81 -10.87 1.85
CA HIS A 29 -19.87 -10.96 0.39
C HIS A 29 -20.72 -9.82 -0.21
N HIS A 30 -21.88 -9.53 0.40
CA HIS A 30 -22.71 -8.40 -0.03
C HIS A 30 -21.96 -7.07 0.15
N PHE A 31 -21.30 -6.87 1.28
CA PHE A 31 -20.51 -5.68 1.62
C PHE A 31 -19.37 -5.47 0.61
N LYS A 32 -18.55 -6.50 0.37
CA LYS A 32 -17.43 -6.42 -0.57
C LYS A 32 -17.91 -6.13 -2.00
N THR A 33 -19.00 -6.78 -2.43
CA THR A 33 -19.60 -6.57 -3.75
C THR A 33 -20.14 -5.14 -3.91
N GLU A 34 -20.97 -4.68 -2.98
CA GLU A 34 -21.57 -3.35 -3.03
C GLU A 34 -20.53 -2.23 -2.91
N ASN A 35 -19.42 -2.45 -2.21
CA ASN A 35 -18.31 -1.51 -2.13
C ASN A 35 -17.31 -1.65 -3.29
N ASN A 36 -17.48 -2.62 -4.19
CA ASN A 36 -16.57 -2.93 -5.30
C ASN A 36 -15.12 -3.13 -4.81
N ILE A 37 -14.98 -3.95 -3.76
CA ILE A 37 -13.72 -4.37 -3.13
C ILE A 37 -13.62 -5.90 -3.08
N GLU A 38 -14.41 -6.61 -3.90
CA GLU A 38 -14.29 -8.06 -4.09
C GLU A 38 -13.23 -8.37 -5.14
N HIS A 39 -12.18 -9.09 -4.75
CA HIS A 39 -11.02 -9.34 -5.61
C HIS A 39 -11.42 -10.14 -6.84
N LEU A 40 -12.19 -11.21 -6.66
CA LEU A 40 -12.60 -12.11 -7.75
C LEU A 40 -13.43 -11.41 -8.83
N MET A 41 -14.11 -10.32 -8.49
CA MET A 41 -14.91 -9.54 -9.44
C MET A 41 -14.09 -8.52 -10.23
N ASN A 42 -13.02 -7.98 -9.66
CA ASN A 42 -12.16 -7.02 -10.34
C ASN A 42 -10.70 -7.13 -9.88
N PRO A 43 -10.01 -8.21 -10.26
CA PRO A 43 -8.71 -8.53 -9.68
C PRO A 43 -7.60 -7.57 -10.18
N GLU A 44 -7.84 -6.78 -11.24
CA GLU A 44 -6.89 -5.76 -11.74
C GLU A 44 -6.84 -4.52 -10.86
N HIS A 45 -7.93 -4.23 -10.15
CA HIS A 45 -8.10 -2.98 -9.41
C HIS A 45 -8.42 -3.21 -7.93
N VAL A 46 -8.43 -4.46 -7.46
CA VAL A 46 -8.73 -4.85 -6.09
C VAL A 46 -7.65 -5.79 -5.62
N ALA A 47 -6.99 -5.45 -4.51
CA ALA A 47 -6.02 -6.32 -3.87
C ALA A 47 -6.69 -7.61 -3.37
N SER A 48 -6.03 -8.76 -3.57
CA SER A 48 -6.38 -9.99 -2.84
C SER A 48 -6.05 -9.85 -1.36
N ASP A 49 -6.57 -10.75 -0.52
CA ASP A 49 -6.27 -10.72 0.92
C ASP A 49 -4.76 -10.98 1.18
N GLU A 50 -4.08 -11.75 0.33
CA GLU A 50 -2.61 -11.92 0.36
C GLU A 50 -1.87 -10.64 -0.02
N GLN A 51 -2.37 -9.90 -1.00
CA GLN A 51 -1.78 -8.61 -1.39
C GLN A 51 -1.99 -7.55 -0.30
N LEU A 52 -3.10 -7.62 0.43
CA LEU A 52 -3.33 -6.74 1.58
C LEU A 52 -2.39 -7.01 2.74
N LYS A 53 -1.92 -8.25 2.92
CA LYS A 53 -0.95 -8.62 3.98
C LYS A 53 0.38 -7.89 3.88
N PHE A 54 0.68 -7.23 2.76
CA PHE A 54 1.82 -6.31 2.63
C PHE A 54 1.66 -5.07 3.53
N MET A 55 0.42 -4.62 3.75
CA MET A 55 0.11 -3.38 4.45
C MET A 55 -0.62 -3.61 5.78
N VAL A 56 -1.50 -4.60 5.83
CA VAL A 56 -2.36 -4.91 6.98
C VAL A 56 -1.92 -6.24 7.60
N ALA A 57 -1.76 -6.27 8.93
CA ALA A 57 -1.48 -7.51 9.65
C ALA A 57 -2.81 -8.26 9.82
N LEU A 58 -3.08 -9.19 8.90
CA LEU A 58 -4.28 -10.02 8.90
C LEU A 58 -3.96 -11.43 9.40
N ASP A 59 -4.70 -11.87 10.42
CA ASP A 59 -4.71 -13.26 10.88
C ASP A 59 -5.40 -14.18 9.88
N GLU A 60 -5.39 -15.48 10.14
CA GLU A 60 -6.15 -16.46 9.35
C GLU A 60 -7.62 -16.06 9.25
N GLN A 61 -8.15 -16.11 8.03
CA GLN A 61 -9.55 -15.80 7.69
C GLN A 61 -10.02 -14.38 8.08
N GLN A 62 -9.13 -13.50 8.56
CA GLN A 62 -9.47 -12.12 8.89
C GLN A 62 -9.76 -11.30 7.66
N VAL A 63 -10.86 -10.53 7.72
CA VAL A 63 -11.27 -9.65 6.64
C VAL A 63 -10.88 -8.22 6.97
N PHE A 64 -10.16 -7.55 6.07
CA PHE A 64 -9.90 -6.13 6.20
C PHE A 64 -11.16 -5.31 5.86
N ILE A 65 -11.56 -4.40 6.74
CA ILE A 65 -12.64 -3.44 6.50
C ILE A 65 -12.03 -2.04 6.32
N PRO A 66 -12.16 -1.40 5.14
CA PRO A 66 -11.51 -0.12 4.86
C PRO A 66 -12.33 1.08 5.38
N CYS A 67 -12.66 1.08 6.67
CA CYS A 67 -13.23 2.22 7.40
C CYS A 67 -12.93 2.12 8.91
N SER A 68 -13.29 3.15 9.67
CA SER A 68 -13.20 3.12 11.14
C SER A 68 -14.19 2.11 11.74
N ASP A 69 -13.91 1.68 12.98
CA ASP A 69 -14.81 0.78 13.71
C ASP A 69 -16.18 1.42 13.92
N GLU A 70 -16.25 2.72 14.20
CA GLU A 70 -17.50 3.47 14.35
C GLU A 70 -18.37 3.40 13.08
N ILE A 71 -17.77 3.58 11.90
CA ILE A 71 -18.50 3.48 10.63
C ILE A 71 -18.95 2.04 10.39
N LEU A 72 -18.12 1.05 10.68
CA LEU A 72 -18.49 -0.36 10.53
C LEU A 72 -19.72 -0.69 11.39
N MET A 73 -19.72 -0.29 12.67
CA MET A 73 -20.87 -0.52 13.55
C MET A 73 -22.13 0.14 12.99
N CYS A 74 -22.04 1.39 12.51
CA CYS A 74 -23.17 2.07 11.88
C CYS A 74 -23.70 1.34 10.63
N LEU A 75 -22.84 0.65 9.86
CA LEU A 75 -23.23 -0.11 8.67
C LEU A 75 -23.85 -1.47 9.00
N MET A 76 -23.56 -2.01 10.19
CA MET A 76 -24.10 -3.29 10.67
C MET A 76 -25.44 -3.13 11.40
N GLU A 77 -25.79 -1.92 11.86
CA GLU A 77 -27.08 -1.66 12.51
C GLU A 77 -28.29 -1.94 11.59
N GLU A 78 -29.35 -2.55 12.14
CA GLU A 78 -30.59 -2.81 11.40
C GLU A 78 -31.25 -1.52 10.87
N LYS A 79 -31.14 -0.43 11.64
CA LYS A 79 -31.65 0.89 11.31
C LYS A 79 -30.48 1.84 11.12
N PRO A 80 -30.49 2.68 10.07
CA PRO A 80 -29.37 3.56 9.80
C PRO A 80 -29.21 4.57 10.94
N SER A 81 -28.02 4.63 11.53
CA SER A 81 -27.68 5.62 12.54
C SER A 81 -27.87 7.04 12.01
N GLY A 82 -28.18 7.97 12.91
CA GLY A 82 -28.27 9.39 12.57
C GLY A 82 -26.97 9.93 12.00
N ASP A 83 -25.84 9.41 12.47
CA ASP A 83 -24.49 9.78 12.02
C ASP A 83 -24.21 9.35 10.58
N LEU A 84 -24.49 8.09 10.24
CA LEU A 84 -24.32 7.59 8.88
C LEU A 84 -25.18 8.39 7.88
N MET A 85 -26.42 8.68 8.26
CA MET A 85 -27.33 9.49 7.42
C MET A 85 -26.86 10.94 7.26
N ARG A 86 -26.23 11.52 8.30
CA ARG A 86 -25.59 12.85 8.20
C ARG A 86 -24.44 12.83 7.19
N GLU A 87 -23.58 11.83 7.22
CA GLU A 87 -22.46 11.71 6.27
C GLU A 87 -22.94 11.51 4.83
N TYR A 88 -23.92 10.63 4.61
CA TYR A 88 -24.56 10.51 3.29
C TYR A 88 -25.18 11.84 2.83
N GLY A 89 -25.85 12.56 3.72
CA GLY A 89 -26.39 13.89 3.43
C GLY A 89 -25.31 14.88 2.97
N ARG A 90 -24.14 14.90 3.61
CA ARG A 90 -23.00 15.74 3.19
C ARG A 90 -22.49 15.36 1.80
N ILE A 91 -22.37 14.06 1.51
CA ILE A 91 -21.95 13.57 0.19
C ILE A 91 -22.94 14.04 -0.90
N TRP A 92 -24.24 13.96 -0.62
CA TRP A 92 -25.26 14.46 -1.55
C TRP A 92 -25.14 15.96 -1.80
N LEU A 93 -24.89 16.75 -0.76
CA LEU A 93 -24.69 18.20 -0.89
C LEU A 93 -23.46 18.53 -1.74
N HIS A 94 -22.34 17.85 -1.52
CA HIS A 94 -21.14 18.01 -2.35
C HIS A 94 -21.42 17.65 -3.82
N THR A 95 -22.08 16.51 -4.05
CA THR A 95 -22.48 16.07 -5.40
C THR A 95 -23.32 17.14 -6.11
N VAL A 96 -24.33 17.69 -5.44
CA VAL A 96 -25.21 18.72 -6.03
C VAL A 96 -24.47 20.02 -6.30
N ARG A 97 -23.57 20.45 -5.40
CA ARG A 97 -22.75 21.65 -5.61
C ARG A 97 -21.85 21.49 -6.84
N LEU A 98 -21.21 20.33 -6.99
CA LEU A 98 -20.34 20.05 -8.13
C LEU A 98 -21.12 20.05 -9.45
N ILE A 99 -22.31 19.45 -9.48
CA ILE A 99 -23.19 19.47 -10.67
C ILE A 99 -23.57 20.92 -11.01
N ARG A 100 -23.96 21.73 -10.04
CA ARG A 100 -24.36 23.13 -10.27
C ARG A 100 -23.21 23.99 -10.78
N LYS A 101 -21.99 23.78 -10.27
CA LYS A 101 -20.80 24.54 -10.69
C LYS A 101 -20.40 24.24 -12.14
N HIS A 102 -20.62 23.01 -12.63
CA HIS A 102 -20.07 22.55 -13.91
C HIS A 102 -21.08 22.05 -14.95
N ALA A 103 -22.39 22.14 -14.69
CA ALA A 103 -23.38 21.77 -15.70
C ALA A 103 -23.43 22.79 -16.83
N PHE A 104 -23.47 22.31 -18.08
CA PHE A 104 -23.50 23.16 -19.27
C PHE A 104 -24.76 24.04 -19.41
N ASN A 105 -25.91 23.56 -18.93
CA ASN A 105 -27.20 24.27 -18.97
C ASN A 105 -28.21 23.66 -17.98
N MET A 106 -29.37 24.32 -17.81
CA MET A 106 -30.42 23.90 -16.88
C MET A 106 -30.97 22.49 -17.14
N TYR A 107 -31.11 22.09 -18.41
CA TYR A 107 -31.56 20.73 -18.75
C TYR A 107 -30.51 19.69 -18.33
N HIS A 108 -29.24 19.97 -18.63
CA HIS A 108 -28.12 19.11 -18.26
C HIS A 108 -28.00 18.97 -16.75
N GLU A 109 -28.06 20.07 -16.00
CA GLU A 109 -28.07 20.05 -14.53
C GLU A 109 -29.19 19.15 -14.01
N ARG A 110 -30.43 19.34 -14.51
CA ARG A 110 -31.58 18.55 -14.09
C ARG A 110 -31.41 17.06 -14.42
N LYS A 111 -30.89 16.73 -15.60
CA LYS A 111 -30.60 15.36 -16.05
C LYS A 111 -29.58 14.68 -15.13
N VAL A 112 -28.41 15.28 -14.95
CA VAL A 112 -27.32 14.71 -14.14
C VAL A 112 -27.75 14.60 -12.68
N ARG A 113 -28.40 15.62 -12.13
CA ARG A 113 -28.94 15.59 -10.76
C ARG A 113 -30.00 14.51 -10.59
N ALA A 114 -30.91 14.32 -11.55
CA ALA A 114 -31.90 13.25 -11.50
C ALA A 114 -31.24 11.87 -11.53
N PHE A 115 -30.22 11.68 -12.37
CA PHE A 115 -29.46 10.44 -12.45
C PHE A 115 -28.71 10.14 -11.15
N CYS A 116 -27.95 11.10 -10.60
CA CYS A 116 -27.29 10.94 -9.31
C CYS A 116 -28.31 10.65 -8.19
N ARG A 117 -29.48 11.29 -8.19
CA ARG A 117 -30.53 11.05 -7.19
C ARG A 117 -31.03 9.60 -7.23
N LEU A 118 -31.22 9.05 -8.43
CA LEU A 118 -31.65 7.67 -8.60
C LEU A 118 -30.59 6.70 -8.04
N ARG A 119 -29.32 6.88 -8.42
CA ARG A 119 -28.21 6.05 -7.93
C ARG A 119 -28.01 6.17 -6.42
N PHE A 120 -28.06 7.39 -5.88
CA PHE A 120 -27.92 7.65 -4.46
C PHE A 120 -29.02 6.97 -3.64
N LYS A 121 -30.28 6.99 -4.12
CA LYS A 121 -31.39 6.26 -3.48
C LYS A 121 -31.16 4.76 -3.43
N THR A 122 -30.64 4.16 -4.51
CA THR A 122 -30.29 2.72 -4.52
C THR A 122 -29.25 2.38 -3.45
N HIS A 123 -28.21 3.20 -3.30
CA HIS A 123 -27.18 2.96 -2.29
C HIS A 123 -27.69 3.20 -0.86
N LEU A 124 -28.56 4.19 -0.66
CA LEU A 124 -29.24 4.38 0.62
C LEU A 124 -30.18 3.22 0.98
N SER A 125 -30.75 2.53 -0.01
CA SER A 125 -31.58 1.35 0.27
C SER A 125 -30.77 0.13 0.68
N SER A 126 -29.57 -0.07 0.12
CA SER A 126 -28.70 -1.19 0.51
C SER A 126 -28.01 -0.97 1.85
N ARG A 127 -27.77 0.29 2.25
CA ARG A 127 -27.24 0.71 3.58
C ARG A 127 -25.86 0.15 3.97
N ILE A 128 -25.20 -0.55 3.05
CA ILE A 128 -23.96 -1.28 3.29
C ILE A 128 -22.72 -0.57 2.70
N MET A 129 -22.93 0.59 2.08
CA MET A 129 -21.87 1.30 1.36
C MET A 129 -21.06 2.21 2.26
N ILE A 130 -19.74 2.05 2.27
CA ILE A 130 -18.86 2.96 2.99
C ILE A 130 -19.03 4.39 2.44
N PRO A 131 -19.17 5.43 3.29
CA PRO A 131 -19.36 6.81 2.83
C PRO A 131 -18.31 7.28 1.81
N SER A 132 -17.03 6.92 1.99
CA SER A 132 -15.95 7.23 1.04
C SER A 132 -16.19 6.61 -0.35
N ARG A 133 -16.73 5.39 -0.41
CA ARG A 133 -17.08 4.68 -1.66
C ARG A 133 -18.29 5.30 -2.34
N LEU A 134 -19.28 5.73 -1.56
CA LEU A 134 -20.44 6.46 -2.09
C LEU A 134 -20.01 7.79 -2.72
N LEU A 135 -19.15 8.54 -2.03
CA LEU A 135 -18.56 9.78 -2.54
C LEU A 135 -17.81 9.54 -3.85
N LYS A 136 -16.98 8.49 -3.90
CA LYS A 136 -16.28 8.10 -5.12
C LYS A 136 -17.25 7.83 -6.28
N ARG A 137 -18.29 7.02 -6.07
CA ARG A 137 -19.27 6.71 -7.11
C ARG A 137 -19.99 7.96 -7.61
N MET A 138 -20.42 8.83 -6.70
CA MET A 138 -21.10 10.08 -7.09
C MET A 138 -20.16 11.00 -7.87
N ASN A 139 -18.93 11.19 -7.39
CA ASN A 139 -17.93 12.01 -8.09
C ASN A 139 -17.63 11.46 -9.49
N SER A 140 -17.40 10.16 -9.63
CA SER A 140 -17.16 9.55 -10.94
C SER A 140 -18.31 9.80 -11.93
N ILE A 141 -19.57 9.72 -11.46
CA ILE A 141 -20.72 10.06 -12.31
C ILE A 141 -20.67 11.51 -12.76
N VAL A 142 -20.45 12.45 -11.83
CA VAL A 142 -20.43 13.89 -12.17
C VAL A 142 -19.28 14.21 -13.12
N LEU A 143 -18.08 13.71 -12.85
CA LEU A 143 -16.91 13.91 -13.73
C LEU A 143 -17.18 13.39 -15.14
N THR A 144 -17.71 12.17 -15.28
CA THR A 144 -18.02 11.59 -16.59
C THR A 144 -19.12 12.36 -17.31
N GLN A 145 -20.22 12.69 -16.61
CA GLN A 145 -21.37 13.36 -17.25
C GLN A 145 -21.08 14.82 -17.61
N CYS A 146 -20.20 15.49 -16.88
CA CYS A 146 -19.77 16.87 -17.16
C CYS A 146 -18.44 16.95 -17.92
N SER A 147 -17.85 15.81 -18.33
CA SER A 147 -16.57 15.76 -19.05
C SER A 147 -15.43 16.50 -18.35
N LEU A 148 -15.32 16.32 -17.03
CA LEU A 148 -14.33 16.98 -16.17
C LEU A 148 -13.17 16.03 -15.86
N VAL A 149 -11.96 16.58 -15.76
CA VAL A 149 -10.75 15.86 -15.30
C VAL A 149 -10.49 16.17 -13.84
N ASP A 150 -10.15 17.43 -13.53
CA ASP A 150 -10.02 17.96 -12.17
C ASP A 150 -10.75 19.31 -12.04
N PRO A 151 -11.96 19.32 -11.45
CA PRO A 151 -12.73 20.55 -11.24
C PRO A 151 -12.17 21.54 -10.21
N SER A 152 -11.18 21.13 -9.41
CA SER A 152 -10.62 21.92 -8.30
C SER A 152 -9.22 22.44 -8.58
N ASP A 153 -8.70 22.26 -9.80
CA ASP A 153 -7.32 22.61 -10.16
C ASP A 153 -6.95 24.07 -9.83
N GLU A 154 -7.75 25.04 -10.30
CA GLU A 154 -7.53 26.47 -10.02
C GLU A 154 -7.62 26.79 -8.51
N ASP A 155 -8.58 26.19 -7.81
CA ASP A 155 -8.78 26.39 -6.38
C ASP A 155 -7.56 25.87 -5.60
N LYS A 156 -7.05 24.68 -5.95
CA LYS A 156 -5.83 24.08 -5.35
C LYS A 156 -4.59 24.94 -5.59
N MET A 157 -4.39 25.41 -6.82
CA MET A 157 -3.24 26.27 -7.17
C MET A 157 -3.24 27.57 -6.37
N GLU A 158 -4.40 28.19 -6.20
CA GLU A 158 -4.54 29.42 -5.42
C GLU A 158 -4.29 29.19 -3.93
N GLU A 159 -4.77 28.07 -3.37
CA GLU A 159 -4.47 27.67 -2.00
C GLU A 159 -2.98 27.42 -1.78
N ASN A 160 -2.32 26.69 -2.70
CA ASN A 160 -0.87 26.48 -2.66
C ASN A 160 -0.10 27.80 -2.74
N ARG A 161 -0.51 28.72 -3.62
CA ARG A 161 0.09 30.06 -3.72
C ARG A 161 0.00 30.84 -2.41
N ARG A 162 -1.19 30.88 -1.79
CA ARG A 162 -1.39 31.60 -0.52
C ARG A 162 -0.57 30.98 0.62
N ALA A 163 -0.56 29.65 0.72
CA ALA A 163 0.26 28.96 1.71
C ALA A 163 1.75 29.27 1.52
N PHE A 164 2.23 29.28 0.27
CA PHE A 164 3.61 29.59 -0.07
C PHE A 164 3.97 31.06 0.22
N GLU A 165 3.07 31.99 -0.09
CA GLU A 165 3.25 33.40 0.29
C GLU A 165 3.28 33.57 1.80
N TYR A 166 2.46 32.83 2.55
CA TYR A 166 2.42 32.90 4.01
C TYR A 166 3.72 32.40 4.64
N ILE A 167 4.21 31.22 4.25
CA ILE A 167 5.41 30.62 4.85
C ILE A 167 6.69 31.40 4.55
N ASN A 168 6.76 32.07 3.41
CA ASN A 168 7.93 32.89 3.03
C ASN A 168 7.94 34.30 3.64
N LYS A 169 6.95 34.66 4.48
CA LYS A 169 6.97 35.95 5.17
C LYS A 169 8.01 35.95 6.30
N PRO A 170 8.78 37.04 6.49
CA PRO A 170 9.74 37.16 7.60
C PRO A 170 9.12 37.05 9.00
N ALA A 171 7.82 37.33 9.14
CA ALA A 171 7.11 37.12 10.40
C ALA A 171 6.91 35.63 10.70
N THR A 172 6.55 34.84 9.67
CA THR A 172 6.36 33.40 9.79
C THR A 172 7.67 32.68 10.08
N ASP A 173 8.76 33.08 9.41
CA ASP A 173 10.11 32.55 9.64
C ASP A 173 10.56 32.74 11.10
N ARG A 174 10.44 33.97 11.62
CA ARG A 174 10.77 34.29 13.03
C ARG A 174 9.94 33.47 14.00
N MET A 175 8.65 33.30 13.74
CA MET A 175 7.74 32.54 14.59
C MET A 175 8.07 31.04 14.56
N LEU A 176 8.35 30.47 13.39
CA LEU A 176 8.64 29.05 13.20
C LEU A 176 9.95 28.63 13.86
N TYR A 177 10.99 29.47 13.74
CA TYR A 177 12.34 29.16 14.20
C TYR A 177 12.73 29.87 15.50
N ALA A 178 11.78 30.52 16.19
CA ALA A 178 12.02 31.07 17.52
C ALA A 178 12.36 29.96 18.52
N THR A 179 13.53 30.06 19.15
CA THR A 179 13.97 29.10 20.18
C THR A 179 13.14 29.27 21.46
N PRO A 180 12.46 28.21 21.95
CA PRO A 180 11.80 28.26 23.25
C PRO A 180 12.81 28.51 24.38
N SER A 181 12.40 29.27 25.38
CA SER A 181 13.27 29.61 26.51
C SER A 181 13.69 28.39 27.34
N GLU A 182 12.86 27.36 27.34
CA GLU A 182 13.02 26.09 28.04
C GLU A 182 14.22 25.29 27.50
N CYS A 183 14.47 25.35 26.18
CA CYS A 183 15.57 24.64 25.53
C CYS A 183 16.95 25.21 25.90
N MET A 184 17.01 26.47 26.35
CA MET A 184 18.28 27.17 26.66
C MET A 184 19.02 26.57 27.88
N TYR A 185 18.35 25.71 28.66
CA TYR A 185 18.92 25.06 29.84
C TYR A 185 19.46 23.65 29.55
N ASN A 186 19.39 23.16 28.30
CA ASN A 186 19.83 21.82 27.96
C ASN A 186 21.38 21.73 27.92
N PRO A 187 22.02 20.94 28.81
CA PRO A 187 23.47 20.92 28.91
C PRO A 187 24.17 20.10 27.80
N ASP A 188 23.43 19.27 27.03
CA ASP A 188 23.98 18.47 25.93
C ASP A 188 23.51 19.01 24.58
N VAL A 189 24.47 19.42 23.74
CA VAL A 189 24.22 19.96 22.39
C VAL A 189 23.45 18.99 21.49
N ARG A 190 23.65 17.66 21.66
CA ARG A 190 22.94 16.65 20.86
C ARG A 190 21.47 16.58 21.25
N ASN A 191 21.19 16.61 22.55
CA ASN A 191 19.83 16.62 23.07
C ASN A 191 19.12 17.92 22.66
N LEU A 192 19.82 19.06 22.74
CA LEU A 192 19.30 20.34 22.28
C LEU A 192 18.93 20.30 20.78
N ARG A 193 19.77 19.73 19.92
CA ARG A 193 19.44 19.57 18.49
C ARG A 193 18.19 18.72 18.28
N SER A 194 18.13 17.56 18.92
CA SER A 194 16.96 16.66 18.83
C SER A 194 15.67 17.33 19.30
N GLU A 195 15.75 18.13 20.36
CA GLU A 195 14.61 18.88 20.92
C GLU A 195 14.15 19.97 19.93
N LEU A 196 15.09 20.75 19.39
CA LEU A 196 14.79 21.79 18.39
C LEU A 196 14.22 21.21 17.09
N ASP A 197 14.78 20.09 16.62
CA ASP A 197 14.28 19.35 15.46
C ASP A 197 12.82 18.90 15.68
N SER A 198 12.51 18.39 16.87
CA SER A 198 11.15 17.93 17.21
C SER A 198 10.17 19.11 17.29
N ILE A 199 10.58 20.25 17.86
CA ILE A 199 9.79 21.48 17.89
C ILE A 199 9.51 21.99 16.48
N GLU A 200 10.52 22.04 15.60
CA GLU A 200 10.36 22.47 14.21
C GLU A 200 9.32 21.59 13.49
N LEU A 201 9.47 20.26 13.60
CA LEU A 201 8.55 19.30 12.99
C LEU A 201 7.12 19.48 13.49
N LEU A 202 6.91 19.59 14.81
CA LEU A 202 5.58 19.81 15.38
C LEU A 202 4.96 21.11 14.89
N ARG A 203 5.70 22.22 14.93
CA ARG A 203 5.20 23.52 14.46
C ARG A 203 4.76 23.46 13.00
N LEU A 204 5.52 22.76 12.15
CA LEU A 204 5.15 22.52 10.75
C LEU A 204 3.88 21.68 10.61
N MET A 205 3.68 20.64 11.44
CA MET A 205 2.44 19.85 11.48
C MET A 205 1.24 20.68 11.95
N TYR A 206 1.44 21.60 12.90
CA TYR A 206 0.40 22.54 13.31
C TYR A 206 0.00 23.46 12.15
N LEU A 207 0.97 24.08 11.48
CA LEU A 207 0.70 24.95 10.34
C LEU A 207 0.03 24.21 9.19
N SER A 208 0.46 22.98 8.88
CA SER A 208 -0.09 22.18 7.79
C SER A 208 -1.54 21.72 7.97
N THR A 209 -2.10 21.95 9.17
CA THR A 209 -3.49 21.63 9.55
C THR A 209 -4.33 22.87 9.84
N LEU A 210 -3.87 24.08 9.46
CA LEU A 210 -4.59 25.35 9.66
C LEU A 210 -5.09 25.93 8.33
N PRO A 211 -6.30 25.56 7.85
CA PRO A 211 -6.87 26.08 6.60
C PRO A 211 -6.95 27.60 6.51
N ALA A 212 -7.00 28.29 7.64
CA ALA A 212 -6.97 29.75 7.72
C ALA A 212 -5.76 30.36 6.99
N LEU A 213 -4.63 29.64 6.89
CA LEU A 213 -3.39 30.16 6.29
C LEU A 213 -3.42 30.22 4.75
N TRP A 214 -4.31 29.46 4.11
CA TRP A 214 -4.46 29.43 2.65
C TRP A 214 -5.88 29.67 2.14
N SER A 215 -6.82 29.91 3.05
CA SER A 215 -8.16 30.39 2.70
C SER A 215 -8.16 31.92 2.52
N SER A 216 -9.31 32.50 2.18
CA SER A 216 -9.45 33.94 1.96
C SER A 216 -9.30 34.78 3.24
N SER A 217 -9.32 34.16 4.41
CA SER A 217 -9.07 34.83 5.70
C SER A 217 -7.58 35.04 5.93
N THR A 218 -7.19 36.16 6.54
CA THR A 218 -5.82 36.32 7.08
C THR A 218 -5.86 36.13 8.59
N PRO A 219 -5.35 35.02 9.14
CA PRO A 219 -5.35 34.80 10.57
C PRO A 219 -4.38 35.78 11.25
N SER A 220 -4.68 36.12 12.51
CA SER A 220 -3.77 36.90 13.35
C SER A 220 -2.49 36.10 13.61
N TYR A 221 -1.32 36.72 13.39
CA TYR A 221 -0.03 36.09 13.70
C TYR A 221 0.07 35.64 15.16
N LEU A 222 -0.52 36.41 16.09
CA LEU A 222 -0.52 36.06 17.51
C LEU A 222 -1.30 34.77 17.78
N ASP A 223 -2.40 34.54 17.05
CA ASP A 223 -3.20 33.33 17.23
C ASP A 223 -2.51 32.12 16.61
N VAL A 224 -1.82 32.30 15.49
CA VAL A 224 -0.99 31.25 14.88
C VAL A 224 0.19 30.90 15.78
N GLU A 225 0.89 31.91 16.33
CA GLU A 225 2.01 31.71 17.25
C GLU A 225 1.57 30.97 18.52
N LYS A 226 0.41 31.32 19.09
CA LYS A 226 -0.17 30.56 20.20
C LYS A 226 -0.48 29.12 19.81
N ALA A 227 -1.02 28.89 18.62
CA ALA A 227 -1.40 27.56 18.16
C ALA A 227 -0.19 26.64 17.98
N ILE A 228 0.89 27.11 17.33
CA ILE A 228 2.07 26.27 17.07
C ILE A 228 2.90 26.00 18.34
N ASN A 229 2.77 26.84 19.36
CA ASN A 229 3.41 26.66 20.67
C ASN A 229 2.49 25.98 21.69
N ALA A 230 1.29 25.55 21.28
CA ALA A 230 0.41 24.82 22.16
C ALA A 230 1.03 23.44 22.51
N PRO A 231 0.94 23.01 23.77
CA PRO A 231 1.50 21.73 24.18
C PRO A 231 0.84 20.59 23.42
N CYS A 232 1.65 19.63 22.95
CA CYS A 232 1.18 18.39 22.35
C CYS A 232 1.62 17.22 23.23
N PRO A 233 0.75 16.71 24.13
CA PRO A 233 1.13 15.65 25.08
C PRO A 233 1.61 14.36 24.41
N THR A 234 1.18 14.10 23.18
CA THR A 234 1.54 12.93 22.38
C THR A 234 2.70 13.17 21.43
N ALA A 235 3.38 14.32 21.51
CA ALA A 235 4.57 14.64 20.73
C ALA A 235 5.67 13.57 20.87
N HIS A 236 5.83 13.01 22.07
CA HIS A 236 6.82 11.97 22.33
C HIS A 236 6.66 10.74 21.42
N SER A 237 5.44 10.43 20.98
CA SER A 237 5.19 9.33 20.05
C SER A 237 5.92 9.53 18.71
N MET A 238 6.05 10.77 18.23
CA MET A 238 6.81 11.08 17.01
C MET A 238 8.31 10.87 17.24
N GLU A 239 8.83 11.33 18.38
CA GLU A 239 10.25 11.18 18.76
C GLU A 239 10.64 9.70 18.84
N VAL A 240 9.80 8.86 19.46
CA VAL A 240 10.02 7.41 19.55
C VAL A 240 10.08 6.76 18.16
N LEU A 241 9.22 7.18 17.23
CA LEU A 241 9.19 6.60 15.88
C LEU A 241 10.38 7.02 15.02
N LEU A 242 10.80 8.29 15.12
CA LEU A 242 11.96 8.79 14.38
C LEU A 242 13.28 8.27 14.95
N GLY A 243 13.32 8.02 16.26
CA GLY A 243 14.50 7.57 16.98
C GLY A 243 15.48 8.71 17.27
N SER A 244 16.56 8.37 17.95
CA SER A 244 17.65 9.28 18.31
C SER A 244 18.68 9.42 17.18
N GLU A 245 19.67 10.32 17.35
CA GLU A 245 20.79 10.44 16.42
C GLU A 245 21.56 9.13 16.21
N LYS A 246 21.57 8.22 17.20
CA LYS A 246 22.25 6.93 17.14
C LYS A 246 21.50 5.88 16.34
N ASP A 247 20.20 6.08 16.13
CA ASP A 247 19.36 5.13 15.43
C ASP A 247 19.49 5.27 13.91
N GLU A 248 19.25 4.16 13.22
CA GLU A 248 19.22 4.15 11.76
C GLU A 248 18.15 5.10 11.23
N ARG A 249 18.53 5.85 10.19
CA ARG A 249 17.63 6.82 9.56
C ARG A 249 16.50 6.12 8.84
N LYS A 250 15.29 6.54 9.20
CA LYS A 250 14.03 5.99 8.69
C LYS A 250 13.76 6.34 7.23
N THR A 251 13.11 5.41 6.54
CA THR A 251 12.35 5.66 5.31
C THR A 251 10.89 5.90 5.69
N ILE A 252 10.34 7.06 5.34
CA ILE A 252 9.02 7.53 5.77
C ILE A 252 8.10 7.58 4.55
N LEU A 253 6.94 6.91 4.61
CA LEU A 253 5.86 7.09 3.63
C LEU A 253 4.94 8.21 4.15
N PHE A 254 4.86 9.33 3.43
CA PHE A 254 4.04 10.48 3.82
C PHE A 254 2.77 10.57 2.99
N LEU A 255 1.61 10.64 3.66
CA LEU A 255 0.29 10.78 3.07
C LEU A 255 -0.26 12.18 3.41
N PRO A 256 -0.31 13.13 2.47
CA PRO A 256 -0.90 14.44 2.69
C PRO A 256 -2.43 14.38 2.69
N GLU A 257 -3.07 15.47 3.10
CA GLU A 257 -4.53 15.60 3.13
C GLU A 257 -5.04 16.50 2.00
N SER A 258 -4.61 17.77 2.00
CA SER A 258 -5.17 18.84 1.17
C SER A 258 -4.08 19.72 0.54
N SER A 259 -4.47 20.39 -0.54
CA SER A 259 -3.80 21.55 -1.12
C SER A 259 -3.79 22.71 -0.13
N GLY A 260 -2.86 23.65 -0.32
CA GLY A 260 -2.46 24.64 0.66
C GLY A 260 -1.64 24.02 1.80
N GLY A 261 -2.21 23.05 2.51
CA GLY A 261 -1.55 22.32 3.60
C GLY A 261 -0.29 21.56 3.15
N ILE A 262 -0.28 21.02 1.92
CA ILE A 262 0.88 20.33 1.34
C ILE A 262 2.12 21.21 1.24
N VAL A 263 1.99 22.53 1.15
CA VAL A 263 3.14 23.44 1.14
C VAL A 263 3.91 23.29 2.45
N PHE A 264 3.23 23.34 3.59
CA PHE A 264 3.84 23.13 4.91
C PHE A 264 4.38 21.70 5.06
N ASP A 265 3.67 20.70 4.50
CA ASP A 265 4.16 19.32 4.47
C ASP A 265 5.50 19.20 3.73
N LEU A 266 5.71 19.96 2.65
CA LEU A 266 6.98 19.94 1.91
C LEU A 266 8.13 20.59 2.70
N PHE A 267 7.86 21.61 3.52
CA PHE A 267 8.85 22.12 4.48
C PHE A 267 9.14 21.11 5.59
N PHE A 268 8.12 20.42 6.09
CA PHE A 268 8.27 19.32 7.04
C PHE A 268 9.12 18.18 6.47
N ILE A 269 8.87 17.78 5.23
CA ILE A 269 9.67 16.79 4.52
C ILE A 269 11.12 17.26 4.37
N ARG A 270 11.36 18.53 4.03
CA ARG A 270 12.72 19.08 3.97
C ARG A 270 13.44 19.03 5.32
N ALA A 271 12.75 19.26 6.43
CA ALA A 271 13.30 19.10 7.77
C ALA A 271 13.71 17.64 8.04
N LEU A 272 12.84 16.67 7.73
CA LEU A 272 13.17 15.23 7.82
C LEU A 272 14.38 14.85 6.93
N LEU A 273 14.45 15.40 5.72
CA LEU A 273 15.58 15.19 4.80
C LEU A 273 16.87 15.81 5.35
N ARG A 274 16.85 16.98 6.01
CA ARG A 274 18.04 17.51 6.70
C ARG A 274 18.51 16.58 7.81
N GLN A 275 17.59 15.98 8.55
CA GLN A 275 17.90 15.08 9.67
C GLN A 275 18.49 13.72 9.23
N GLY A 276 18.42 13.36 7.95
CA GLY A 276 19.02 12.11 7.43
C GLY A 276 18.00 11.09 6.92
N HIS A 277 16.71 11.33 7.12
CA HIS A 277 15.65 10.42 6.68
C HIS A 277 15.48 10.38 5.16
N LYS A 278 14.81 9.34 4.68
CA LYS A 278 14.28 9.26 3.31
C LYS A 278 12.77 9.43 3.36
N VAL A 279 12.19 10.10 2.37
CA VAL A 279 10.74 10.32 2.31
C VAL A 279 10.21 9.87 0.96
N ILE A 280 9.10 9.14 1.00
CA ILE A 280 8.25 8.81 -0.15
C ILE A 280 6.94 9.55 0.06
N LEU A 281 6.67 10.57 -0.76
CA LEU A 281 5.39 11.29 -0.75
C LEU A 281 4.42 10.59 -1.70
N ALA A 282 3.28 10.13 -1.18
CA ALA A 282 2.24 9.52 -2.00
C ALA A 282 1.08 10.50 -2.25
N LEU A 283 0.85 10.83 -3.51
CA LEU A 283 -0.19 11.76 -3.95
C LEU A 283 -1.32 11.01 -4.65
N LYS A 284 -2.50 11.64 -4.74
CA LYS A 284 -3.65 11.03 -5.42
C LYS A 284 -3.37 10.85 -6.91
N GLU A 285 -3.86 9.77 -7.50
CA GLU A 285 -3.77 9.54 -8.95
C GLU A 285 -4.65 10.53 -9.73
N GLY A 286 -5.70 11.05 -9.11
CA GLY A 286 -6.55 12.05 -9.73
C GLY A 286 -7.59 12.61 -8.77
N PHE A 287 -8.56 13.34 -9.33
CA PHE A 287 -9.45 14.22 -8.58
C PHE A 287 -10.05 13.61 -7.30
N LEU A 288 -9.80 14.32 -6.20
CA LEU A 288 -10.47 14.19 -4.92
C LEU A 288 -10.53 15.56 -4.24
N PHE A 289 -11.40 16.45 -4.75
CA PHE A 289 -11.60 17.80 -4.21
C PHE A 289 -10.27 18.55 -4.05
N ASP A 290 -9.91 18.91 -2.83
CA ASP A 290 -8.73 19.67 -2.46
C ASP A 290 -7.48 18.79 -2.30
N SER A 291 -7.59 17.46 -2.32
CA SER A 291 -6.42 16.58 -2.18
C SER A 291 -5.41 16.76 -3.33
N PRO A 292 -4.11 16.86 -3.01
CA PRO A 292 -3.08 17.04 -4.02
C PRO A 292 -2.89 15.75 -4.83
N THR A 293 -2.73 15.91 -6.13
CA THR A 293 -2.52 14.82 -7.09
C THR A 293 -1.06 14.71 -7.52
N PHE A 294 -0.67 13.55 -8.04
CA PHE A 294 0.65 13.33 -8.63
C PHE A 294 0.97 14.36 -9.73
N TRP A 295 -0.06 14.76 -10.49
CA TRP A 295 0.05 15.74 -11.57
C TRP A 295 0.24 17.17 -11.05
N ASP A 296 -0.36 17.51 -9.91
CA ASP A 296 -0.19 18.83 -9.29
C ASP A 296 1.29 19.08 -8.97
N ALA A 297 2.01 18.07 -8.48
CA ALA A 297 3.45 18.18 -8.22
C ALA A 297 4.31 18.41 -9.48
N MET A 298 3.75 18.18 -10.67
CA MET A 298 4.40 18.41 -11.96
C MET A 298 3.94 19.69 -12.67
N GLN A 299 2.79 20.25 -12.29
CA GLN A 299 2.10 21.30 -13.04
C GLN A 299 1.90 22.58 -12.21
N ASP A 300 1.62 22.47 -10.91
CA ASP A 300 1.50 23.61 -10.02
C ASP A 300 2.87 24.29 -9.84
N PRO A 301 3.04 25.57 -10.20
CA PRO A 301 4.33 26.26 -10.10
C PRO A 301 4.95 26.25 -8.70
N VAL A 302 4.14 26.33 -7.64
CA VAL A 302 4.59 26.29 -6.25
C VAL A 302 5.09 24.90 -5.92
N LEU A 303 4.32 23.86 -6.24
CA LEU A 303 4.72 22.49 -5.93
C LEU A 303 5.92 22.05 -6.76
N VAL A 304 5.99 22.44 -8.03
CA VAL A 304 7.16 22.20 -8.89
C VAL A 304 8.42 22.79 -8.28
N GLU A 305 8.35 24.03 -7.78
CA GLU A 305 9.47 24.66 -7.07
C GLU A 305 9.83 23.90 -5.79
N LEU A 306 8.83 23.55 -4.98
CA LEU A 306 9.06 22.90 -3.69
C LEU A 306 9.59 21.47 -3.82
N CYS A 307 9.19 20.77 -4.87
CA CYS A 307 9.58 19.39 -5.20
C CYS A 307 10.87 19.31 -6.02
N LYS A 308 11.58 20.42 -6.27
CA LYS A 308 12.90 20.39 -6.92
C LYS A 308 13.84 19.43 -6.20
N GLY A 309 14.42 18.50 -6.95
CA GLY A 309 15.30 17.45 -6.43
C GLY A 309 14.60 16.18 -5.97
N ALA A 310 13.26 16.15 -5.97
CA ALA A 310 12.50 14.92 -5.79
C ALA A 310 12.54 14.05 -7.07
N LYS A 311 12.56 12.73 -6.89
CA LYS A 311 12.43 11.79 -8.01
C LYS A 311 10.98 11.36 -8.17
N MET A 312 10.36 11.81 -9.26
CA MET A 312 9.03 11.36 -9.68
C MET A 312 9.08 9.91 -10.16
N VAL A 313 8.15 9.09 -9.70
CA VAL A 313 7.96 7.70 -10.11
C VAL A 313 6.53 7.54 -10.63
N SER A 314 6.37 7.60 -11.95
CA SER A 314 5.07 7.49 -12.62
C SER A 314 4.63 6.04 -12.92
N ASN A 315 5.49 5.06 -12.65
CA ASN A 315 5.14 3.65 -12.86
C ASN A 315 4.35 3.12 -11.66
N ASP A 316 3.12 2.68 -11.90
CA ASP A 316 2.20 2.10 -10.90
C ASP A 316 2.56 0.65 -10.48
N THR A 317 3.54 0.03 -11.14
CA THR A 317 3.94 -1.36 -10.96
C THR A 317 5.45 -1.53 -10.75
N ILE A 318 6.09 -0.62 -10.02
CA ILE A 318 7.55 -0.65 -9.78
C ILE A 318 8.00 -1.96 -9.14
N THR A 319 9.09 -2.57 -9.60
CA THR A 319 9.65 -3.78 -8.95
C THR A 319 10.37 -3.41 -7.65
N LYS A 320 10.47 -4.36 -6.70
CA LYS A 320 11.25 -4.18 -5.46
C LYS A 320 12.70 -3.73 -5.75
N ASN A 321 13.38 -4.40 -6.69
CA ASN A 321 14.74 -4.03 -7.11
C ASN A 321 14.85 -2.57 -7.55
N LEU A 322 13.91 -2.11 -8.38
CA LEU A 322 13.93 -0.75 -8.90
C LEU A 322 13.59 0.26 -7.80
N LEU A 323 12.63 -0.03 -6.92
CA LEU A 323 12.31 0.84 -5.79
C LEU A 323 13.51 0.99 -4.84
N LEU A 324 14.18 -0.10 -4.48
CA LEU A 324 15.37 -0.07 -3.63
C LEU A 324 16.55 0.64 -4.31
N ALA A 325 16.73 0.46 -5.62
CA ALA A 325 17.73 1.21 -6.38
C ALA A 325 17.43 2.73 -6.36
N LEU A 326 16.17 3.12 -6.52
CA LEU A 326 15.77 4.52 -6.44
C LEU A 326 15.97 5.10 -5.04
N LEU A 327 15.64 4.36 -3.98
CA LEU A 327 15.83 4.76 -2.58
C LEU A 327 17.31 4.81 -2.17
N ARG A 328 18.20 4.13 -2.88
CA ARG A 328 19.66 4.28 -2.70
C ARG A 328 20.18 5.56 -3.35
N SER A 329 19.67 5.91 -4.53
CA SER A 329 20.13 7.08 -5.30
C SER A 329 19.44 8.38 -4.93
N HIS A 330 18.22 8.32 -4.38
CA HIS A 330 17.40 9.49 -4.07
C HIS A 330 16.81 9.37 -2.67
N ARG A 331 16.83 10.47 -1.93
CA ARG A 331 16.28 10.54 -0.57
C ARG A 331 14.83 11.03 -0.54
N PHE A 332 14.35 11.62 -1.63
CA PHE A 332 12.98 12.10 -1.77
C PHE A 332 12.34 11.54 -3.05
N LEU A 333 11.34 10.69 -2.89
CA LEU A 333 10.54 10.12 -3.97
C LEU A 333 9.11 10.68 -3.92
N ILE A 334 8.49 10.85 -5.08
CA ILE A 334 7.07 11.16 -5.20
C ILE A 334 6.42 10.10 -6.08
N ILE A 335 5.34 9.50 -5.56
CA ILE A 335 4.60 8.42 -6.20
C ILE A 335 3.11 8.76 -6.27
N SER A 336 2.41 8.13 -7.19
CA SER A 336 0.95 8.06 -7.15
C SER A 336 0.51 6.93 -6.22
N ASP A 337 -0.56 7.16 -5.45
CA ASP A 337 -1.22 6.14 -4.65
C ASP A 337 -2.18 5.25 -5.48
N GLY A 338 -2.39 5.58 -6.76
CA GLY A 338 -3.28 4.87 -7.67
C GLY A 338 -4.77 5.15 -7.46
N MET A 339 -5.13 6.00 -6.49
CA MET A 339 -6.49 6.20 -6.04
C MET A 339 -7.04 7.56 -6.46
N ARG A 340 -8.34 7.56 -6.74
CA ARG A 340 -9.15 8.78 -6.96
C ARG A 340 -10.24 8.89 -5.90
N GLU A 341 -9.93 8.39 -4.71
CA GLU A 341 -10.80 8.28 -3.54
C GLU A 341 -9.96 8.41 -2.25
N LYS A 342 -10.66 8.53 -1.12
CA LYS A 342 -10.04 8.46 0.20
C LYS A 342 -9.30 7.13 0.37
N LEU A 343 -8.30 7.09 1.25
CA LEU A 343 -7.43 5.92 1.42
C LEU A 343 -8.25 4.62 1.54
N ASN A 344 -7.98 3.69 0.64
CA ASN A 344 -8.58 2.37 0.65
C ASN A 344 -7.52 1.37 0.18
N LEU A 345 -6.97 0.60 1.12
CA LEU A 345 -5.84 -0.30 0.84
C LEU A 345 -6.18 -1.43 -0.15
N TYR A 346 -7.47 -1.72 -0.39
CA TYR A 346 -7.87 -2.61 -1.49
C TYR A 346 -7.60 -2.01 -2.87
N LYS A 347 -7.50 -0.69 -3.00
CA LYS A 347 -7.52 0.04 -4.27
C LYS A 347 -6.19 0.71 -4.63
N THR A 348 -5.17 0.55 -3.81
CA THR A 348 -3.85 1.13 -4.05
C THR A 348 -3.15 0.45 -5.23
N ASN A 349 -2.34 1.19 -5.98
CA ASN A 349 -1.45 0.57 -6.96
C ASN A 349 -0.31 -0.25 -6.29
N VAL A 350 0.41 -1.02 -7.10
CA VAL A 350 1.49 -1.90 -6.61
C VAL A 350 2.69 -1.07 -6.13
N THR A 351 2.93 0.09 -6.72
CA THR A 351 4.01 1.00 -6.28
C THR A 351 3.79 1.51 -4.86
N PHE A 352 2.56 1.90 -4.53
CA PHE A 352 2.19 2.32 -3.17
C PHE A 352 2.33 1.19 -2.16
N SER A 353 1.82 -0.01 -2.47
CA SER A 353 1.91 -1.14 -1.53
C SER A 353 3.36 -1.56 -1.27
N ARG A 354 4.23 -1.49 -2.28
CA ARG A 354 5.68 -1.67 -2.11
C ARG A 354 6.32 -0.54 -1.31
N ALA A 355 5.97 0.72 -1.57
CA ALA A 355 6.46 1.84 -0.79
C ALA A 355 6.08 1.72 0.70
N TRP A 356 4.85 1.29 0.99
CA TRP A 356 4.40 0.95 2.34
C TRP A 356 5.26 -0.14 2.95
N LYS A 357 5.49 -1.24 2.22
CA LYS A 357 6.33 -2.32 2.71
C LYS A 357 7.77 -1.87 2.98
N GLU A 358 8.38 -1.10 2.09
CA GLU A 358 9.80 -0.73 2.24
C GLU A 358 10.02 0.39 3.28
N CYS A 359 9.00 1.21 3.57
CA CYS A 359 9.11 2.22 4.62
C CYS A 359 9.24 1.60 6.02
N ASP A 360 9.70 2.40 6.97
CA ASP A 360 9.76 2.06 8.39
C ASP A 360 8.52 2.57 9.11
N VAL A 361 8.03 3.75 8.73
CA VAL A 361 6.88 4.40 9.34
C VAL A 361 6.05 5.16 8.31
N VAL A 362 4.74 5.17 8.49
CA VAL A 362 3.77 5.91 7.67
C VAL A 362 3.32 7.16 8.43
N PHE A 363 3.49 8.34 7.85
CA PHE A 363 3.01 9.59 8.40
C PHE A 363 1.76 9.98 7.62
N ALA A 364 0.62 10.04 8.29
CA ALA A 364 -0.67 10.23 7.64
C ALA A 364 -1.38 11.48 8.19
N LYS A 365 -1.49 12.50 7.34
CA LYS A 365 -2.20 13.74 7.67
C LYS A 365 -3.69 13.60 7.33
N GLY A 366 -4.53 14.15 8.19
CA GLY A 366 -5.93 14.40 7.92
C GLY A 366 -6.90 13.46 8.62
N ALA A 367 -8.10 13.97 8.88
CA ALA A 367 -9.11 13.25 9.68
C ALA A 367 -9.49 11.92 9.05
N GLU A 368 -9.59 11.87 7.73
CA GLU A 368 -9.98 10.67 6.98
C GLU A 368 -8.89 9.59 6.99
N ASN A 369 -7.63 9.99 6.91
CA ASN A 369 -6.52 9.05 7.05
C ASN A 369 -6.41 8.55 8.49
N TYR A 370 -6.63 9.44 9.46
CA TYR A 370 -6.70 9.09 10.88
C TYR A 370 -7.82 8.09 11.15
N ASP A 371 -9.00 8.26 10.57
CA ASP A 371 -10.12 7.33 10.75
C ASP A 371 -9.82 5.93 10.16
N ASN A 372 -9.17 5.88 9.01
CA ASN A 372 -8.87 4.62 8.32
C ASN A 372 -7.64 3.88 8.87
N LEU A 373 -6.73 4.58 9.54
CA LEU A 373 -5.46 4.01 10.02
C LEU A 373 -5.33 3.97 11.54
N ILE A 374 -5.87 4.95 12.26
CA ILE A 374 -5.80 5.00 13.72
C ILE A 374 -7.08 4.41 14.33
N ASN A 375 -8.26 4.96 13.99
CA ASN A 375 -9.57 4.54 14.52
C ASN A 375 -10.15 3.24 13.93
N CYS A 376 -9.37 2.50 13.14
CA CYS A 376 -9.76 1.17 12.68
C CYS A 376 -9.25 0.09 13.63
N GLY A 377 -9.97 -1.02 13.77
CA GLY A 377 -9.56 -2.14 14.62
C GLY A 377 -8.30 -2.87 14.17
N HIS A 378 -7.98 -2.79 12.88
CA HIS A 378 -6.89 -3.55 12.27
C HIS A 378 -5.51 -3.04 12.69
N SER A 379 -4.56 -3.97 12.79
CA SER A 379 -3.14 -3.65 12.94
C SER A 379 -2.46 -3.60 11.58
N PHE A 380 -1.37 -2.83 11.45
CA PHE A 380 -0.63 -2.66 10.20
C PHE A 380 0.76 -3.29 10.28
N THR A 381 1.35 -3.53 9.12
CA THR A 381 2.72 -4.06 9.01
C THR A 381 3.78 -3.03 9.35
N ARG A 382 3.42 -1.74 9.38
CA ARG A 382 4.30 -0.60 9.68
C ARG A 382 3.70 0.26 10.77
N ASP A 383 4.57 0.97 11.48
CA ASP A 383 4.13 1.96 12.44
C ASP A 383 3.43 3.09 11.69
N VAL A 384 2.35 3.63 12.27
CA VAL A 384 1.59 4.73 11.65
C VAL A 384 1.51 5.89 12.63
N LEU A 385 1.89 7.09 12.19
CA LEU A 385 1.67 8.34 12.90
C LEU A 385 0.56 9.11 12.18
N GLY A 386 -0.61 9.20 12.81
CA GLY A 386 -1.76 9.95 12.31
C GLY A 386 -1.86 11.31 12.99
N TYR A 387 -2.16 12.36 12.23
CA TYR A 387 -2.43 13.68 12.81
C TYR A 387 -3.41 14.50 12.00
N TYR A 388 -4.22 15.30 12.69
CA TYR A 388 -5.21 16.18 12.08
C TYR A 388 -5.65 17.27 13.05
N ARG A 389 -6.52 18.17 12.58
CA ARG A 389 -7.17 19.18 13.42
C ARG A 389 -8.67 18.93 13.49
N LYS A 390 -9.20 18.89 14.72
CA LYS A 390 -10.64 18.83 14.98
C LYS A 390 -11.33 20.13 14.60
N LYS A 391 -12.65 20.07 14.42
CA LYS A 391 -13.49 21.25 14.09
C LYS A 391 -13.46 22.34 15.17
N ASP A 392 -13.18 21.99 16.41
CA ASP A 392 -13.03 22.93 17.53
C ASP A 392 -11.65 23.60 17.57
N GLY A 393 -10.75 23.26 16.64
CA GLY A 393 -9.39 23.79 16.56
C GLY A 393 -8.34 22.94 17.26
N THR A 394 -8.72 21.89 17.99
CA THR A 394 -7.78 21.01 18.71
C THR A 394 -6.90 20.22 17.75
N PHE A 395 -5.59 20.26 17.97
CA PHE A 395 -4.63 19.43 17.23
C PHE A 395 -4.55 18.03 17.84
N VAL A 396 -4.56 17.01 17.00
CA VAL A 396 -4.48 15.60 17.41
C VAL A 396 -3.28 14.98 16.71
N LEU A 397 -2.48 14.25 17.47
CA LEU A 397 -1.34 13.47 17.00
C LEU A 397 -1.35 12.14 17.75
N GLU A 398 -1.30 11.02 17.03
CA GLU A 398 -1.31 9.70 17.66
C GLU A 398 -0.52 8.70 16.82
N ALA A 399 0.19 7.81 17.51
CA ALA A 399 0.90 6.71 16.90
C ALA A 399 0.17 5.39 17.13
N LYS A 400 0.05 4.60 16.07
CA LYS A 400 -0.37 3.21 16.12
C LYS A 400 0.84 2.33 15.82
N PRO A 401 1.31 1.54 16.80
CA PRO A 401 2.45 0.67 16.58
C PRO A 401 2.10 -0.43 15.58
N ARG A 402 3.10 -0.90 14.83
CA ARG A 402 2.98 -2.07 13.96
C ARG A 402 2.64 -3.32 14.78
N ALA A 403 2.05 -4.31 14.11
CA ALA A 403 1.76 -5.59 14.74
C ALA A 403 3.05 -6.31 15.18
N GLY A 404 3.07 -6.82 16.42
CA GLY A 404 4.27 -7.43 17.01
C GLY A 404 4.70 -8.75 16.38
N ASN A 405 3.80 -9.43 15.68
CA ASN A 405 4.07 -10.66 14.91
C ASN A 405 4.64 -10.39 13.51
N VAL A 406 4.64 -9.14 13.03
CA VAL A 406 5.15 -8.82 11.69
C VAL A 406 6.67 -8.60 11.75
N ARG A 407 7.41 -9.48 11.08
CA ARG A 407 8.86 -9.35 10.91
C ARG A 407 9.18 -8.62 9.60
N LYS A 408 9.99 -7.56 9.68
CA LYS A 408 10.58 -6.91 8.49
C LYS A 408 11.97 -7.51 8.25
N PHE A 409 12.19 -8.08 7.07
CA PHE A 409 13.51 -8.48 6.62
C PHE A 409 14.22 -7.27 5.99
N SER A 410 15.40 -6.92 6.49
CA SER A 410 16.21 -5.86 5.88
C SER A 410 16.82 -6.34 4.56
N GLU A 411 17.13 -5.40 3.67
CA GLU A 411 17.86 -5.72 2.42
C GLU A 411 19.18 -6.45 2.72
N GLU A 412 19.89 -6.01 3.76
CA GLU A 412 21.15 -6.65 4.20
C GLU A 412 20.94 -8.08 4.68
N ALA A 413 19.89 -8.37 5.43
CA ALA A 413 19.57 -9.72 5.89
C ALA A 413 19.24 -10.65 4.71
N ILE A 414 18.48 -10.16 3.73
CA ILE A 414 18.15 -10.92 2.54
C ILE A 414 19.39 -11.15 1.67
N ASN A 415 20.24 -10.13 1.49
CA ASN A 415 21.51 -10.24 0.78
C ASN A 415 22.45 -11.24 1.47
N ALA A 416 22.53 -11.24 2.81
CA ALA A 416 23.31 -12.20 3.57
C ALA A 416 22.77 -13.63 3.40
N MET A 417 21.45 -13.82 3.30
CA MET A 417 20.86 -15.12 2.98
C MET A 417 21.22 -15.58 1.57
N ALA A 418 21.08 -14.71 0.57
CA ALA A 418 21.49 -15.01 -0.81
C ALA A 418 22.97 -15.39 -0.89
N ASN A 419 23.86 -14.62 -0.23
CA ASN A 419 25.29 -14.89 -0.22
C ASN A 419 25.64 -16.24 0.42
N ARG A 420 24.96 -16.64 1.51
CA ARG A 420 25.15 -17.97 2.12
C ARG A 420 24.81 -19.10 1.15
N ILE A 421 23.74 -18.95 0.37
CA ILE A 421 23.34 -19.93 -0.65
C ILE A 421 24.39 -19.97 -1.77
N ILE A 422 24.83 -18.80 -2.26
CA ILE A 422 25.86 -18.66 -3.31
C ILE A 422 27.20 -19.29 -2.87
N GLU A 423 27.63 -19.07 -1.62
CA GLU A 423 28.84 -19.70 -1.07
C GLU A 423 28.72 -21.22 -1.00
N THR A 424 27.54 -21.73 -0.64
CA THR A 424 27.28 -23.17 -0.61
C THR A 424 27.36 -23.76 -2.02
N MET A 425 26.73 -23.10 -3.01
CA MET A 425 26.84 -23.48 -4.42
C MET A 425 28.28 -23.52 -4.91
N ARG A 426 29.07 -22.50 -4.56
CA ARG A 426 30.48 -22.42 -4.95
C ARG A 426 31.28 -23.58 -4.38
N LYS A 427 31.11 -23.89 -3.09
CA LYS A 427 31.77 -25.03 -2.43
C LYS A 427 31.39 -26.37 -3.06
N GLU A 428 30.12 -26.57 -3.41
CA GLU A 428 29.69 -27.81 -4.07
C GLU A 428 30.24 -27.93 -5.50
N LYS A 429 30.34 -26.82 -6.22
CA LYS A 429 30.97 -26.77 -7.54
C LYS A 429 32.48 -27.05 -7.48
N GLU A 430 33.17 -26.54 -6.47
CA GLU A 430 34.58 -26.85 -6.18
C GLU A 430 34.81 -28.34 -5.89
N LYS A 431 33.81 -29.05 -5.34
CA LYS A 431 33.82 -30.51 -5.16
C LYS A 431 33.52 -31.29 -6.46
N GLY A 432 33.38 -30.60 -7.60
CA GLY A 432 33.07 -31.21 -8.90
C GLY A 432 31.61 -31.59 -9.09
N ARG A 433 30.70 -31.12 -8.22
CA ARG A 433 29.26 -31.38 -8.37
C ARG A 433 28.62 -30.39 -9.33
N SER A 434 27.66 -30.87 -10.11
CA SER A 434 26.80 -30.02 -10.94
C SER A 434 25.75 -29.34 -10.07
N VAL A 435 25.51 -28.04 -10.27
CA VAL A 435 24.52 -27.28 -9.52
C VAL A 435 23.23 -27.14 -10.33
N MET A 436 22.13 -27.68 -9.79
CA MET A 436 20.81 -27.66 -10.39
C MET A 436 19.86 -26.76 -9.58
N PHE A 437 19.20 -25.82 -10.25
CA PHE A 437 18.09 -25.06 -9.70
C PHE A 437 16.76 -25.67 -10.15
N TYR A 438 15.90 -26.05 -9.20
CA TYR A 438 14.57 -26.61 -9.46
C TYR A 438 13.48 -25.56 -9.22
N SER A 439 12.84 -25.12 -10.30
CA SER A 439 11.75 -24.14 -10.31
C SER A 439 10.40 -24.85 -10.39
N ALA A 440 9.50 -24.56 -9.45
CA ALA A 440 8.23 -25.28 -9.32
C ALA A 440 7.05 -24.38 -8.94
N VAL A 441 5.84 -24.89 -9.16
CA VAL A 441 4.60 -24.19 -8.82
C VAL A 441 4.43 -24.16 -7.30
N ILE A 442 4.57 -22.98 -6.71
CA ILE A 442 4.35 -22.73 -5.28
C ILE A 442 3.41 -21.54 -5.14
N GLY A 443 2.35 -21.67 -4.34
CA GLY A 443 1.39 -20.61 -4.05
C GLY A 443 0.52 -20.13 -5.23
N SER A 444 0.70 -20.68 -6.44
CA SER A 444 -0.08 -20.27 -7.62
C SER A 444 -1.36 -21.08 -7.82
N ILE A 445 -1.53 -22.20 -7.08
CA ILE A 445 -2.77 -22.98 -7.05
C ILE A 445 -3.51 -22.65 -5.74
N PRO A 446 -4.74 -22.12 -5.82
CA PRO A 446 -5.53 -21.72 -4.65
C PRO A 446 -5.70 -22.84 -3.61
N GLY A 447 -5.42 -22.54 -2.33
CA GLY A 447 -5.61 -23.49 -1.22
C GLY A 447 -4.66 -24.69 -1.22
N GLU A 448 -3.68 -24.76 -2.14
CA GLU A 448 -2.83 -25.93 -2.36
C GLU A 448 -1.35 -25.68 -2.04
N THR A 449 -1.00 -24.61 -1.30
CA THR A 449 0.40 -24.27 -0.98
C THR A 449 1.12 -25.40 -0.24
N ASP A 450 0.48 -26.00 0.77
CA ASP A 450 1.08 -27.12 1.52
C ASP A 450 1.26 -28.36 0.64
N THR A 451 0.28 -28.64 -0.22
CA THR A 451 0.38 -29.73 -1.21
C THR A 451 1.51 -29.45 -2.18
N ALA A 452 1.65 -28.21 -2.66
CA ALA A 452 2.69 -27.79 -3.56
C ALA A 452 4.08 -28.00 -2.94
N ILE A 453 4.30 -27.54 -1.69
CA ILE A 453 5.56 -27.74 -0.97
C ILE A 453 5.85 -29.25 -0.83
N LYS A 454 4.86 -30.07 -0.47
CA LYS A 454 5.02 -31.53 -0.36
C LYS A 454 5.39 -32.18 -1.69
N VAL A 455 4.69 -31.83 -2.77
CA VAL A 455 4.96 -32.33 -4.13
C VAL A 455 6.39 -32.00 -4.53
N VAL A 456 6.80 -30.74 -4.37
CA VAL A 456 8.14 -30.28 -4.73
C VAL A 456 9.21 -30.97 -3.89
N ASN A 457 9.07 -31.01 -2.57
CA ASN A 457 10.06 -31.64 -1.69
C ASN A 457 10.19 -33.15 -1.97
N THR A 458 9.08 -33.83 -2.26
CA THR A 458 9.09 -35.25 -2.65
C THR A 458 9.86 -35.45 -3.95
N PHE A 459 9.62 -34.62 -4.95
CA PHE A 459 10.33 -34.74 -6.22
C PHE A 459 11.82 -34.43 -6.09
N VAL A 460 12.18 -33.37 -5.35
CA VAL A 460 13.58 -33.01 -5.11
C VAL A 460 14.31 -34.14 -4.38
N ALA A 461 13.68 -34.77 -3.39
CA ALA A 461 14.23 -35.96 -2.73
C ALA A 461 14.42 -37.12 -3.70
N HIS A 462 13.46 -37.37 -4.59
CA HIS A 462 13.59 -38.37 -5.65
C HIS A 462 14.75 -38.07 -6.60
N LEU A 463 14.90 -36.82 -7.05
CA LEU A 463 16.02 -36.42 -7.91
C LEU A 463 17.36 -36.62 -7.19
N ARG A 464 17.47 -36.22 -5.92
CA ARG A 464 18.67 -36.44 -5.08
C ARG A 464 19.04 -37.92 -4.95
N SER A 465 18.05 -38.82 -4.98
CA SER A 465 18.31 -40.27 -4.92
C SER A 465 18.79 -40.87 -6.23
N ARG A 466 18.50 -40.23 -7.37
CA ARG A 466 18.81 -40.76 -8.72
C ARG A 466 20.01 -40.09 -9.39
N LEU A 467 20.24 -38.82 -9.11
CA LEU A 467 21.31 -38.03 -9.73
C LEU A 467 22.55 -38.09 -8.85
N ASP A 468 23.60 -38.76 -9.35
CA ASP A 468 24.91 -38.71 -8.70
C ASP A 468 25.58 -37.35 -8.94
N SER A 469 26.40 -36.92 -7.98
CA SER A 469 27.24 -35.72 -8.07
C SER A 469 26.49 -34.43 -8.47
N THR A 470 25.22 -34.32 -8.08
CA THR A 470 24.37 -33.15 -8.38
C THR A 470 23.88 -32.49 -7.09
N PHE A 471 24.10 -31.19 -6.95
CA PHE A 471 23.59 -30.38 -5.86
C PHE A 471 22.32 -29.64 -6.30
N ILE A 472 21.18 -30.00 -5.71
CA ILE A 472 19.86 -29.46 -6.09
C ILE A 472 19.41 -28.41 -5.08
N ILE A 473 19.05 -27.24 -5.59
CA ILE A 473 18.54 -26.11 -4.83
C ILE A 473 17.11 -25.80 -5.28
N ASN A 474 16.25 -25.52 -4.31
CA ASN A 474 14.83 -25.30 -4.53
C ASN A 474 14.31 -24.15 -3.65
N PRO A 475 13.55 -23.20 -4.20
CA PRO A 475 12.86 -22.15 -3.44
C PRO A 475 12.06 -22.61 -2.22
N ALA A 476 11.41 -23.79 -2.28
CA ALA A 476 10.57 -24.27 -1.19
C ALA A 476 11.36 -24.60 0.09
N GLU A 477 12.67 -24.85 0.00
CA GLU A 477 13.51 -25.25 1.15
C GLU A 477 14.05 -24.06 1.96
N HIS A 478 13.89 -22.83 1.45
CA HIS A 478 14.45 -21.61 2.06
C HIS A 478 13.38 -20.57 2.41
N PHE A 479 12.15 -21.03 2.66
CA PHE A 479 11.09 -20.17 3.18
C PHE A 479 11.29 -19.96 4.69
N GLU A 480 11.51 -18.72 5.12
CA GLU A 480 11.42 -18.35 6.54
C GLU A 480 10.08 -17.66 6.81
N GLU A 481 9.48 -18.00 7.95
CA GLU A 481 8.25 -17.37 8.41
C GLU A 481 8.44 -15.84 8.51
N GLY A 482 7.54 -15.11 7.84
CA GLY A 482 7.58 -13.65 7.71
C GLY A 482 8.26 -13.12 6.44
N MET A 483 8.91 -13.95 5.61
CA MET A 483 9.32 -13.54 4.26
C MET A 483 8.13 -13.62 3.32
N ASP A 484 7.93 -12.58 2.50
CA ASP A 484 6.92 -12.63 1.44
C ASP A 484 7.52 -12.95 0.06
N GLY A 485 6.64 -13.08 -0.93
CA GLY A 485 7.04 -13.41 -2.30
C GLY A 485 8.00 -12.39 -2.94
N ASP A 486 7.93 -11.10 -2.59
CA ASP A 486 8.85 -10.10 -3.13
C ASP A 486 10.24 -10.21 -2.47
N ASP A 487 10.32 -10.55 -1.18
CA ASP A 487 11.60 -10.83 -0.49
C ASP A 487 12.28 -12.07 -1.05
N LEU A 488 11.51 -13.14 -1.24
CA LEU A 488 11.99 -14.38 -1.84
C LEU A 488 12.47 -14.16 -3.26
N MET A 489 11.68 -13.48 -4.11
CA MET A 489 12.09 -13.20 -5.48
C MET A 489 13.34 -12.31 -5.54
N PHE A 490 13.46 -11.32 -4.65
CA PHE A 490 14.65 -10.48 -4.53
C PHE A 490 15.90 -11.28 -4.16
N MET A 491 15.79 -12.20 -3.20
CA MET A 491 16.88 -13.10 -2.82
C MET A 491 17.25 -14.05 -3.96
N TRP A 492 16.26 -14.75 -4.51
CA TRP A 492 16.46 -15.79 -5.51
C TRP A 492 17.01 -15.23 -6.81
N GLU A 493 16.62 -14.03 -7.23
CA GLU A 493 17.20 -13.40 -8.41
C GLU A 493 18.73 -13.22 -8.27
N GLN A 494 19.23 -12.88 -7.08
CA GLN A 494 20.68 -12.79 -6.84
C GLN A 494 21.36 -14.16 -6.94
N VAL A 495 20.78 -15.18 -6.31
CA VAL A 495 21.29 -16.56 -6.35
C VAL A 495 21.31 -17.10 -7.78
N GLN A 496 20.22 -16.90 -8.51
CA GLN A 496 20.02 -17.34 -9.89
C GLN A 496 20.97 -16.64 -10.87
N ARG A 497 21.27 -15.36 -10.65
CA ARG A 497 22.19 -14.57 -11.48
C ARG A 497 23.66 -14.72 -11.08
N SER A 498 23.99 -15.57 -10.10
CA SER A 498 25.36 -15.80 -9.63
C SER A 498 26.30 -16.42 -10.67
N GLY A 499 25.76 -17.01 -11.74
CA GLY A 499 26.53 -17.72 -12.78
C GLY A 499 27.02 -19.11 -12.34
N LEU A 500 26.57 -19.61 -11.19
CA LEU A 500 27.00 -20.91 -10.66
C LEU A 500 26.14 -22.08 -11.13
N LEU A 501 24.96 -21.81 -11.70
CA LEU A 501 24.02 -22.83 -12.18
C LEU A 501 24.52 -23.52 -13.45
N ASP A 502 24.46 -24.85 -13.46
CA ASP A 502 24.74 -25.68 -14.64
C ASP A 502 23.44 -26.18 -15.28
N VAL A 503 22.42 -26.44 -14.46
CA VAL A 503 21.09 -26.87 -14.91
C VAL A 503 20.00 -26.03 -14.24
N TRP A 504 19.07 -25.54 -15.05
CA TRP A 504 17.84 -24.92 -14.62
C TRP A 504 16.66 -25.80 -15.04
N ARG A 505 16.04 -26.50 -14.09
CA ARG A 505 14.91 -27.39 -14.34
C ARG A 505 13.61 -26.73 -13.91
N PHE A 506 12.68 -26.61 -14.84
CA PHE A 506 11.30 -26.22 -14.59
C PHE A 506 10.42 -27.46 -14.43
N GLN A 507 9.60 -27.47 -13.37
CA GLN A 507 8.67 -28.56 -13.05
C GLN A 507 7.73 -28.86 -14.21
N THR A 508 7.71 -30.12 -14.66
CA THR A 508 6.80 -30.61 -15.71
C THR A 508 5.57 -31.28 -15.11
N VAL A 509 4.61 -31.65 -15.97
CA VAL A 509 3.44 -32.44 -15.57
C VAL A 509 3.90 -33.80 -15.01
N GLU A 510 4.86 -34.44 -15.67
CA GLU A 510 5.41 -35.73 -15.26
C GLU A 510 6.10 -35.66 -13.89
N ASP A 511 6.76 -34.55 -13.58
CA ASP A 511 7.36 -34.33 -12.26
C ASP A 511 6.27 -34.34 -11.16
N ILE A 512 5.15 -33.67 -11.41
CA ILE A 512 4.01 -33.60 -10.48
C ILE A 512 3.35 -34.97 -10.32
N GLU A 513 3.09 -35.67 -11.42
CA GLU A 513 2.49 -37.02 -11.42
C GLU A 513 3.38 -38.03 -10.67
N THR A 514 4.70 -37.96 -10.91
CA THR A 514 5.69 -38.79 -10.21
C THR A 514 5.66 -38.51 -8.70
N SER A 515 5.56 -37.23 -8.31
CA SER A 515 5.51 -36.83 -6.91
C SER A 515 4.27 -37.36 -6.19
N PHE A 516 3.10 -37.26 -6.83
CA PHE A 516 1.87 -37.83 -6.26
C PHE A 516 1.93 -39.35 -6.15
N THR A 517 2.53 -40.02 -7.14
CA THR A 517 2.78 -41.46 -7.10
C THR A 517 3.69 -41.85 -5.93
N LEU A 518 4.78 -41.11 -5.71
CA LEU A 518 5.70 -41.32 -4.56
C LEU A 518 5.04 -41.04 -3.21
N LEU A 519 4.01 -40.20 -3.18
CA LEU A 519 3.18 -39.92 -2.00
C LEU A 519 2.04 -40.92 -1.81
N ASP A 520 1.94 -41.94 -2.66
CA ASP A 520 0.84 -42.92 -2.67
C ASP A 520 -0.56 -42.26 -2.78
N ARG A 521 -0.65 -41.21 -3.63
CA ARG A 521 -1.89 -40.46 -3.85
C ARG A 521 -2.16 -40.31 -5.35
N LYS A 522 -3.45 -40.28 -5.71
CA LYS A 522 -3.87 -39.88 -7.06
C LYS A 522 -3.72 -38.38 -7.24
N VAL A 523 -3.37 -37.94 -8.44
CA VAL A 523 -3.30 -36.52 -8.80
C VAL A 523 -4.70 -35.91 -8.70
N PRO A 524 -4.92 -34.92 -7.83
CA PRO A 524 -6.21 -34.23 -7.74
C PRO A 524 -6.54 -33.50 -9.05
N SER A 525 -7.84 -33.33 -9.35
CA SER A 525 -8.29 -32.62 -10.55
C SER A 525 -7.71 -31.20 -10.66
N ILE A 526 -7.56 -30.51 -9.53
CA ILE A 526 -6.96 -29.16 -9.47
C ILE A 526 -5.48 -29.13 -9.88
N TRP A 527 -4.77 -30.27 -9.87
CA TRP A 527 -3.36 -30.40 -10.27
C TRP A 527 -3.19 -31.03 -11.67
N SER A 528 -4.26 -31.59 -12.23
CA SER A 528 -4.23 -32.30 -13.50
C SER A 528 -3.76 -31.40 -14.66
N GLY A 529 -2.72 -31.83 -15.38
CA GLY A 529 -2.16 -31.09 -16.52
C GLY A 529 -1.47 -29.78 -16.18
N LYS A 530 -1.20 -29.52 -14.89
CA LYS A 530 -0.46 -28.33 -14.45
C LYS A 530 1.04 -28.61 -14.45
N ASP A 531 1.80 -27.57 -14.74
CA ASP A 531 3.26 -27.52 -14.74
C ASP A 531 3.72 -26.12 -14.31
N SER A 532 5.03 -25.86 -14.32
CA SER A 532 5.60 -24.55 -13.97
C SER A 532 5.04 -23.35 -14.75
N THR A 533 4.41 -23.55 -15.92
CA THR A 533 3.81 -22.45 -16.71
C THR A 533 2.57 -21.85 -16.06
N PHE A 534 2.03 -22.49 -15.01
CA PHE A 534 0.95 -21.98 -14.17
C PHE A 534 1.44 -21.12 -13.00
N SER A 535 2.75 -20.83 -12.91
CA SER A 535 3.34 -20.02 -11.87
C SER A 535 3.85 -18.67 -12.39
N THR A 536 3.40 -17.59 -11.73
CA THR A 536 3.91 -16.23 -12.00
C THR A 536 5.38 -16.09 -11.59
N GLY A 537 5.79 -16.78 -10.52
CA GLY A 537 7.18 -16.89 -10.10
C GLY A 537 8.04 -17.56 -11.17
N CYS A 538 7.62 -18.75 -11.65
CA CYS A 538 8.34 -19.49 -12.68
C CYS A 538 8.40 -18.71 -14.01
N THR A 539 7.37 -17.92 -14.35
CA THR A 539 7.41 -17.04 -15.53
C THR A 539 8.51 -15.97 -15.43
N LYS A 540 8.72 -15.39 -14.24
CA LYS A 540 9.85 -14.46 -14.01
C LYS A 540 11.19 -15.21 -14.08
N GLU A 541 11.27 -16.36 -13.44
CA GLU A 541 12.45 -17.21 -13.43
C GLU A 541 12.86 -17.65 -14.84
N MET A 542 11.91 -17.97 -15.73
CA MET A 542 12.19 -18.28 -17.13
C MET A 542 12.84 -17.10 -17.86
N ARG A 543 12.42 -15.86 -17.60
CA ARG A 543 13.11 -14.67 -18.16
C ARG A 543 14.54 -14.56 -17.64
N ILE A 544 14.75 -14.79 -16.34
CA ILE A 544 16.08 -14.76 -15.73
C ILE A 544 16.97 -15.87 -16.32
N ALA A 545 16.45 -17.09 -16.45
CA ALA A 545 17.17 -18.24 -16.99
C ALA A 545 17.68 -17.97 -18.41
N LEU A 546 16.81 -17.44 -19.29
CA LEU A 546 17.19 -17.07 -20.66
C LEU A 546 18.25 -15.97 -20.68
N ASP A 547 18.16 -14.98 -19.80
CA ASP A 547 19.16 -13.92 -19.70
C ASP A 547 20.51 -14.41 -19.14
N VAL A 548 20.50 -15.35 -18.21
CA VAL A 548 21.71 -15.97 -17.67
C VAL A 548 22.35 -16.89 -18.71
N GLN A 549 21.56 -17.65 -19.47
CA GLN A 549 22.05 -18.54 -20.53
C GLN A 549 22.74 -17.76 -21.65
N LYS A 550 22.26 -16.55 -21.99
CA LYS A 550 22.98 -15.67 -22.94
C LYS A 550 24.39 -15.33 -22.50
N LYS A 551 24.64 -15.25 -21.17
CA LYS A 551 25.96 -14.97 -20.60
C LYS A 551 26.76 -16.24 -20.31
N ASN A 552 26.09 -17.36 -20.08
CA ASN A 552 26.66 -18.68 -19.77
C ASN A 552 26.04 -19.73 -20.70
N PRO A 553 26.56 -19.92 -21.92
CA PRO A 553 25.94 -20.79 -22.93
C PRO A 553 25.84 -22.26 -22.53
N GLU A 554 26.71 -22.71 -21.61
CA GLU A 554 26.72 -24.08 -21.07
C GLU A 554 25.53 -24.37 -20.13
N LEU A 555 24.81 -23.34 -19.66
CA LEU A 555 23.62 -23.52 -18.82
C LEU A 555 22.53 -24.28 -19.59
N GLN A 556 22.11 -25.41 -19.05
CA GLN A 556 20.99 -26.19 -19.60
C GLN A 556 19.67 -25.75 -18.99
N ILE A 557 18.69 -25.40 -19.82
CA ILE A 557 17.32 -25.13 -19.39
C ILE A 557 16.45 -26.33 -19.78
N ILE A 558 15.81 -26.97 -18.79
CA ILE A 558 15.01 -28.17 -18.96
C ILE A 558 13.58 -27.90 -18.48
N GLY A 559 12.57 -28.35 -19.23
CA GLY A 559 11.16 -28.23 -18.86
C GLY A 559 10.29 -27.72 -20.00
N PRO A 560 9.13 -27.08 -19.72
CA PRO A 560 8.25 -26.55 -20.75
C PRO A 560 8.95 -25.46 -21.59
N SER A 561 8.53 -25.29 -22.85
CA SER A 561 9.09 -24.27 -23.72
C SER A 561 8.80 -22.85 -23.21
N SER A 562 9.74 -21.93 -23.39
CA SER A 562 9.63 -20.53 -22.94
C SER A 562 8.39 -19.81 -23.49
N GLU A 563 7.98 -20.10 -24.72
CA GLU A 563 6.77 -19.57 -25.34
C GLU A 563 5.50 -19.84 -24.51
N LYS A 564 5.41 -21.01 -23.84
CA LYS A 564 4.24 -21.36 -23.02
C LYS A 564 4.13 -20.48 -21.78
N PHE A 565 5.26 -20.07 -21.19
CA PHE A 565 5.28 -19.13 -20.07
C PHE A 565 4.81 -17.74 -20.51
N PHE A 566 5.25 -17.28 -21.68
CA PHE A 566 4.97 -15.91 -22.12
C PHE A 566 3.58 -15.73 -22.73
N ARG A 567 3.05 -16.73 -23.45
CA ARG A 567 1.65 -16.69 -23.92
C ARG A 567 0.68 -16.52 -22.76
N ARG A 568 0.94 -17.18 -21.65
CA ARG A 568 0.07 -17.11 -20.47
C ARG A 568 0.17 -15.75 -19.76
N ALA A 569 1.32 -15.08 -19.83
CA ALA A 569 1.44 -13.70 -19.35
C ALA A 569 0.51 -12.71 -20.11
N GLU A 570 0.23 -12.94 -21.39
CA GLU A 570 -0.70 -12.11 -22.20
C GLU A 570 -2.19 -12.36 -21.89
N TYR A 571 -2.54 -13.52 -21.32
CA TYR A 571 -3.92 -13.86 -20.91
C TYR A 571 -4.27 -13.46 -19.47
N GLY A 572 -3.47 -12.60 -18.83
CA GLY A 572 -3.74 -12.10 -17.48
C GLY A 572 -2.99 -12.83 -16.35
N VAL A 573 -1.90 -13.53 -16.65
CA VAL A 573 -1.03 -14.14 -15.62
C VAL A 573 -0.12 -13.07 -15.02
N GLY A 574 -0.71 -12.32 -14.10
CA GLY A 574 -0.06 -11.30 -13.26
C GLY A 574 -0.64 -11.23 -11.85
N LYS A 575 -1.51 -12.17 -11.48
CA LYS A 575 -2.17 -12.22 -10.19
C LYS A 575 -2.04 -13.64 -9.66
N TYR A 576 -1.76 -13.76 -8.37
CA TYR A 576 -2.18 -14.97 -7.67
C TYR A 576 -3.68 -15.13 -7.99
N TYR A 577 -4.06 -16.27 -8.56
CA TYR A 577 -5.36 -16.64 -9.14
C TYR A 577 -5.48 -16.63 -10.68
N ASP A 578 -5.54 -17.87 -11.17
CA ASP A 578 -5.95 -18.35 -12.48
C ASP A 578 -7.49 -18.40 -12.49
N ALA A 579 -8.15 -17.53 -13.25
CA ALA A 579 -9.57 -17.66 -13.53
C ALA A 579 -9.74 -18.74 -14.60
N GLY A 580 -9.99 -19.97 -14.14
CA GLY A 580 -10.20 -21.12 -15.00
C GLY A 580 -11.41 -20.95 -15.92
N ILE A 581 -11.18 -21.21 -17.20
CA ILE A 581 -12.21 -21.61 -18.15
C ILE A 581 -12.79 -22.96 -17.70
N THR A 582 -14.09 -22.98 -17.40
CA THR A 582 -15.04 -24.10 -17.61
C THR A 582 -16.43 -23.49 -17.47
N SER A 583 -17.13 -23.16 -18.55
CA SER A 583 -17.95 -24.02 -19.44
C SER A 583 -19.44 -23.96 -19.05
N MET A 584 -20.22 -23.41 -19.97
CA MET A 584 -21.66 -23.05 -19.97
C MET A 584 -22.03 -21.71 -19.35
#